data_AF-A0A965CSH9-F1
#
_entry.id   AF-A0A965CSH9-F1
#
_cell.length_a   1.000
_cell.length_b   1.000
_cell.length_c   1.000
_cell.angle_alpha   90.00
_cell.angle_beta   90.00
_cell.angle_gamma   90.00
#
_symmetry.space_group_name_H-M   'P 1'
#
loop_
_entity.id
_entity.type
_entity.pdbx_description
1 polymer ?
#
loop_
_entity_poly.entity_id
_entity_poly.type
_entity_poly.pdbx_seq_one_letter_code
_entity_poly.pdbx_strand_id
1 'polypeptide(L)' 'PGDAIVFHFLTVHGAPPNLSTKFRRRGFAARWLGDDTTYATRSGIISPPFPGLEEKLNEGDPMDVEEFPVVWKN' A
#
# COMPACT_ATOMS: atom_id res chain seq x y z
N PRO A 1 -16.19 -14.58 -6.86
CA PRO A 1 -15.31 -13.59 -6.18
C PRO A 1 -14.40 -14.33 -5.20
N GLY A 2 -13.10 -14.04 -5.19
CA GLY A 2 -12.14 -14.73 -4.31
C GLY A 2 -10.73 -14.77 -4.88
N ASP A 3 -10.60 -14.73 -6.20
CA ASP A 3 -9.31 -14.70 -6.88
C ASP A 3 -8.53 -13.44 -6.50
N ALA A 4 -7.21 -13.60 -6.34
CA ALA A 4 -6.28 -12.54 -6.04
C ALA A 4 -5.15 -12.54 -7.07
N ILE A 5 -4.62 -11.35 -7.33
CA ILE A 5 -3.38 -11.15 -8.06
C ILE A 5 -2.40 -10.44 -7.13
N VAL A 6 -1.13 -10.81 -7.22
CA VAL A 6 -0.04 -10.19 -6.47
C VAL A 6 1.01 -9.76 -7.48
N PHE A 7 1.46 -8.52 -7.35
CA PHE A 7 2.48 -7.95 -8.23
C PHE A 7 3.40 -7.02 -7.45
N HIS A 8 4.61 -6.82 -7.97
CA HIS A 8 5.63 -5.97 -7.36
C HIS A 8 5.29 -4.49 -7.50
N PHE A 9 5.73 -3.64 -6.56
CA PHE A 9 5.42 -2.19 -6.59
C PHE A 9 5.94 -1.47 -7.84
N LEU A 10 7.00 -1.97 -8.46
CA LEU A 10 7.57 -1.42 -9.70
C LEU A 10 6.89 -1.93 -10.97
N THR A 11 5.92 -2.85 -10.86
CA THR A 11 5.20 -3.36 -12.03
C THR A 11 4.27 -2.28 -12.58
N VAL A 12 4.50 -1.87 -13.83
CA VAL A 12 3.55 -1.02 -14.56
C VAL A 12 2.24 -1.78 -14.75
N HIS A 13 1.13 -1.17 -14.35
CA HIS A 13 -0.19 -1.77 -14.44
C HIS A 13 -1.28 -0.72 -14.66
N GLY A 14 -2.46 -1.16 -15.10
CA GLY A 14 -3.62 -0.32 -15.32
C GLY A 14 -4.89 -1.17 -15.37
N ALA A 15 -6.05 -0.52 -15.33
CA ALA A 15 -7.33 -1.22 -15.39
C ALA A 15 -8.26 -0.57 -16.42
N PRO A 16 -8.95 -1.35 -17.26
CA PRO A 16 -9.90 -0.80 -18.22
C PRO A 16 -11.13 -0.22 -17.50
N PRO A 17 -11.87 0.69 -18.17
CA PRO A 17 -13.13 1.22 -17.65
C PRO A 17 -14.17 0.11 -17.48
N ASN A 18 -15.07 0.28 -16.52
CA ASN A 18 -16.24 -0.59 -16.39
C ASN A 18 -17.36 -0.09 -17.30
N LEU A 19 -17.61 -0.78 -18.42
CA LEU A 19 -18.65 -0.41 -19.39
C LEU A 19 -20.05 -0.92 -19.03
N SER A 20 -20.19 -1.69 -17.94
CA SER A 20 -21.48 -2.21 -17.51
C SER A 20 -22.33 -1.11 -16.86
N THR A 21 -23.57 -0.96 -17.33
CA THR A 21 -24.57 -0.05 -16.73
C THR A 21 -25.33 -0.69 -15.56
N LYS A 22 -25.16 -2.00 -15.34
CA LYS A 22 -25.90 -2.76 -14.32
C LYS A 22 -25.02 -3.28 -13.18
N PHE A 23 -23.73 -3.52 -13.43
CA PHE A 23 -22.84 -4.21 -12.49
C PHE A 23 -21.64 -3.35 -12.13
N ARG A 24 -21.36 -3.21 -10.83
CA ARG A 24 -20.19 -2.50 -10.31
C ARG A 24 -19.01 -3.45 -10.14
N ARG A 25 -17.83 -3.08 -10.66
CA ARG A 25 -16.55 -3.74 -10.30
C ARG A 25 -16.12 -3.28 -8.90
N ARG A 26 -16.02 -4.22 -7.96
CA ARG A 26 -15.46 -4.00 -6.62
C ARG A 26 -14.22 -4.88 -6.47
N GLY A 27 -13.14 -4.28 -6.00
CA GLY A 27 -11.90 -4.97 -5.65
C GLY A 27 -11.38 -4.43 -4.33
N PHE A 28 -10.61 -5.25 -3.63
CA PHE A 28 -9.83 -4.86 -2.46
C PHE A 28 -8.36 -4.86 -2.87
N ALA A 29 -7.62 -3.84 -2.47
CA ALA A 29 -6.19 -3.77 -2.68
C ALA A 29 -5.52 -3.49 -1.34
N ALA A 30 -4.53 -4.31 -1.00
CA ALA A 30 -3.62 -4.10 0.12
C ALA A 30 -2.20 -3.96 -0.41
N ARG A 31 -1.35 -3.31 0.37
CA ARG A 31 0.07 -3.11 0.10
C ARG A 31 0.85 -3.61 1.30
N TRP A 32 1.88 -4.40 1.02
CA TRP A 32 2.63 -5.13 2.00
C TRP A 32 4.08 -4.66 1.92
N LEU A 33 4.69 -4.43 3.07
CA LEU A 33 6.08 -4.00 3.19
C LEU A 33 6.96 -5.20 3.53
N GLY A 34 8.20 -5.19 3.06
CA GLY A 34 9.21 -6.16 3.45
C GLY A 34 9.86 -5.79 4.79
N ASP A 35 10.54 -6.76 5.41
CA ASP A 35 11.20 -6.61 6.71
C ASP A 35 12.31 -5.54 6.71
N ASP A 36 12.84 -5.18 5.55
CA ASP A 36 13.89 -4.19 5.33
C ASP A 36 13.37 -2.81 4.89
N THR A 37 12.04 -2.59 4.95
CA THR A 37 11.45 -1.31 4.53
C THR A 37 11.72 -0.21 5.54
N THR A 38 12.16 0.95 5.04
CA THR A 38 12.38 2.16 5.83
C THR A 38 11.44 3.30 5.45
N TYR A 39 11.19 4.19 6.41
CA TYR A 39 10.45 5.42 6.20
C TYR A 39 11.26 6.37 5.33
N ALA A 40 10.61 6.97 4.32
CA ALA A 40 11.25 7.89 3.40
C ALA A 40 10.36 9.09 3.15
N THR A 41 10.94 10.28 3.29
CA THR A 41 10.27 11.53 2.89
C THR A 41 10.39 11.70 1.38
N ARG A 42 9.28 12.03 0.73
CA ARG A 42 9.23 12.29 -0.72
C ARG A 42 8.47 13.58 -0.95
N SER A 43 8.83 14.28 -2.03
CA SER A 43 8.04 15.44 -2.46
C SER A 43 6.66 15.00 -2.95
N GLY A 44 5.63 15.74 -2.54
CA GLY A 44 4.25 15.47 -2.92
C GLY A 44 3.48 14.58 -1.93
N ILE A 45 2.22 14.30 -2.27
CA ILE A 45 1.32 13.51 -1.42
C ILE A 45 1.55 12.02 -1.69
N ILE A 46 1.86 11.28 -0.63
CA ILE A 46 1.87 9.81 -0.66
C ILE A 46 0.43 9.31 -0.53
N SER A 47 0.05 8.34 -1.37
CA SER A 47 -1.26 7.70 -1.33
C SER A 47 -1.12 6.24 -0.91
N PRO A 48 -1.90 5.73 0.06
CA PRO A 48 -2.77 6.52 0.93
C PRO A 48 -1.93 7.44 1.84
N PRO A 49 -2.43 8.62 2.23
CA PRO A 49 -1.76 9.45 3.21
C PRO A 49 -1.82 8.79 4.59
N PHE A 50 -0.75 8.90 5.36
CA PHE A 50 -0.67 8.49 6.77
C PHE A 50 -0.33 9.70 7.64
N PRO A 51 -1.31 10.58 7.94
CA PRO A 51 -1.07 11.78 8.74
C PRO A 51 -0.53 11.43 10.12
N GLY A 52 0.47 12.17 10.59
CA GLY A 52 1.09 11.98 11.92
C GLY A 52 2.16 10.90 11.94
N LEU A 53 2.43 10.21 10.83
CA LEU A 53 3.54 9.27 10.74
C LEU A 53 4.89 9.98 10.82
N GLU A 54 4.96 11.20 10.28
CA GLU A 54 6.10 12.12 10.36
C GLU A 54 6.45 12.55 11.79
N GLU A 55 5.51 12.41 12.74
CA GLU A 55 5.76 12.67 14.16
C GLU A 55 6.33 11.42 14.87
N LYS A 56 6.24 10.24 14.23
CA LYS A 56 6.63 8.94 14.79
C LYS A 56 7.92 8.39 14.22
N LEU A 57 8.27 8.74 12.97
CA LEU A 57 9.42 8.19 12.25
C LEU A 57 10.27 9.30 11.61
N ASN A 58 11.58 9.11 11.63
CA ASN A 58 12.55 9.90 10.86
C ASN A 58 12.93 9.17 9.58
N GLU A 59 13.43 9.92 8.59
CA GLU A 59 13.90 9.32 7.34
C GLU A 59 14.99 8.26 7.59
N GLY A 60 14.77 7.05 7.06
CA GLY A 60 15.64 5.90 7.27
C GLY A 60 15.23 4.96 8.41
N ASP A 61 14.31 5.38 9.29
CA ASP A 61 13.82 4.52 10.37
C ASP A 61 13.07 3.30 9.80
N PRO A 62 13.13 2.12 10.44
CA PRO A 62 12.33 0.97 10.04
C PRO A 62 10.83 1.29 10.15
N MET A 63 10.01 0.68 9.29
CA MET A 63 8.55 0.83 9.29
C MET A 63 7.88 0.01 10.41
N ASP A 64 8.32 0.20 11.66
CA ASP A 64 7.81 -0.49 12.86
C ASP A 64 7.00 0.46 13.74
N VAL A 65 5.74 0.68 13.34
CA VAL A 65 4.76 1.50 14.08
C VAL A 65 3.37 0.87 14.00
N GLU A 66 2.47 1.28 14.88
CA GLU A 66 1.11 0.72 15.00
C GLU A 66 0.30 0.76 13.68
N GLU A 67 0.53 1.78 12.84
CA GLU A 67 -0.09 1.91 11.53
C GLU A 67 0.30 0.81 10.53
N PHE A 68 1.45 0.15 10.74
CA PHE A 68 2.00 -0.89 9.88
C PHE A 68 2.14 -2.20 10.66
N PRO A 69 1.01 -2.86 11.00
CA PRO A 69 1.04 -4.06 11.83
C PRO A 69 1.74 -5.21 11.11
N VAL A 70 2.49 -6.00 11.88
CA VAL A 70 3.12 -7.23 11.39
C VAL A 70 2.06 -8.27 11.04
N VAL A 71 2.03 -8.68 9.78
CA VAL A 71 1.05 -9.66 9.26
C VAL A 71 1.50 -11.11 9.41
N TRP A 72 2.80 -11.36 9.54
CA TRP A 72 3.38 -12.69 9.66
C TRP A 72 4.69 -12.65 10.44
N LYS A 73 4.93 -13.66 11.30
CA LYS A 73 6.20 -13.87 12.01
C LYS A 73 6.58 -15.34 11.86
N ASN A 74 7.86 -15.59 11.57
CA ASN A 74 8.43 -16.94 11.50
C ASN A 74 8.75 -17.50 12.88
#